data_AF-H2XL96-F1
#
_entry.id   AF-H2XL96-F1
#
_cell.length_a   1.000
_cell.length_b   1.000
_cell.length_c   1.000
_cell.angle_alpha   90.00
_cell.angle_beta   90.00
_cell.angle_gamma   90.00
#
_symmetry.space_group_name_H-M   'P 1'
#
loop_
_entity.id
_entity.type
_entity.pdbx_description
1 polymer ?
#
loop_
_entity_poly.entity_id
_entity_poly.type
_entity_poly.pdbx_seq_one_letter_code
_entity_poly.pdbx_strand_id
1 'polypeptide(L)'
;MYFLNIPYLSYKSVKQELPVLNSNSISYLVAFGFFSVASSLTLYLSLDELSAGDSFAICNSHFVITLVLSYVFLKEKHHPVVIILAIASMVGVFLVARPTFLFGDDDGINVNPNQNRALGVALAVSTAFFGSAKFISGRKLKDNVHLSQMMTSVCIQALIAFPIYALITNQGWYIPCTYDWGLLIASALSTLLSNWILALALQLERAG
;
A
#
# COMPACT_ATOMS: atom_id res chain seq x y z
N MET A 1 -15.34 -5.94 -9.19
CA MET A 1 -15.40 -4.77 -8.29
C MET A 1 -15.46 -3.42 -9.02
N TYR A 2 -14.74 -3.23 -10.13
CA TYR A 2 -14.87 -2.08 -11.05
C TYR A 2 -16.30 -1.85 -11.57
N PHE A 3 -16.98 -2.95 -11.95
CA PHE A 3 -18.36 -2.95 -12.44
C PHE A 3 -19.40 -2.38 -11.46
N LEU A 4 -19.10 -2.32 -10.16
CA LEU A 4 -19.99 -1.72 -9.16
C LEU A 4 -19.69 -0.24 -8.92
N ASN A 5 -18.41 0.14 -8.89
CA ASN A 5 -18.00 1.49 -8.52
C ASN A 5 -18.30 2.53 -9.61
N ILE A 6 -18.14 2.17 -10.90
CA ILE A 6 -18.41 3.12 -12.00
C ILE A 6 -19.89 3.48 -12.17
N PRO A 7 -20.84 2.53 -12.20
CA PRO A 7 -22.25 2.90 -12.26
C PRO A 7 -22.69 3.65 -10.99
N TYR A 8 -22.13 3.32 -9.83
CA TYR A 8 -22.38 4.08 -8.59
C TYR A 8 -21.87 5.52 -8.66
N LEU A 9 -20.63 5.74 -9.15
CA LEU A 9 -20.09 7.07 -9.38
C LEU A 9 -20.85 7.83 -10.45
N SER A 10 -21.23 7.18 -11.55
CA SER A 10 -22.04 7.77 -12.61
C SER A 10 -23.40 8.21 -12.06
N TYR A 11 -24.06 7.37 -11.27
CA TYR A 11 -25.31 7.69 -10.60
C TYR A 11 -25.18 8.92 -9.66
N LYS A 12 -24.13 8.97 -8.84
CA LYS A 12 -23.90 10.08 -7.91
C LYS A 12 -23.42 11.36 -8.60
N SER A 13 -22.69 11.21 -9.70
CA SER A 13 -22.25 12.32 -10.57
C SER A 13 -23.43 12.97 -11.29
N VAL A 14 -24.38 12.17 -11.76
CA VAL A 14 -25.64 12.66 -12.36
C VAL A 14 -26.48 13.42 -11.34
N LYS A 15 -26.40 13.07 -10.06
CA LYS A 15 -27.11 13.75 -8.96
C LYS A 15 -26.40 15.01 -8.43
N GLN A 16 -25.28 15.43 -9.02
CA GLN A 16 -24.47 16.60 -8.62
C GLN A 16 -24.00 16.62 -7.15
N GLU A 17 -23.97 15.47 -6.47
CA GLU A 17 -23.47 15.38 -5.08
C GLU A 17 -21.93 15.32 -5.00
N LEU A 18 -21.24 15.29 -6.16
CA LEU A 18 -19.78 15.22 -6.22
C LEU A 18 -19.17 16.62 -6.38
N PRO A 19 -18.14 16.98 -5.60
CA PRO A 19 -17.40 18.22 -5.81
C PRO A 19 -16.71 18.13 -7.18
N VAL A 20 -16.68 19.27 -7.87
CA VAL A 20 -16.02 19.39 -9.16
C VAL A 20 -14.52 19.20 -8.95
N LEU A 21 -13.91 18.21 -9.63
CA LEU A 21 -12.48 17.97 -9.49
C LEU A 21 -11.69 19.12 -10.11
N ASN A 22 -10.80 19.70 -9.31
CA ASN A 22 -9.79 20.65 -9.79
C ASN A 22 -8.59 19.88 -10.41
N SER A 23 -7.89 20.48 -11.37
CA SER A 23 -6.75 19.87 -12.08
C SER A 23 -5.65 19.37 -11.11
N ASN A 24 -5.36 20.15 -10.06
CA ASN A 24 -4.41 19.75 -9.03
C ASN A 24 -4.89 18.53 -8.23
N SER A 25 -6.18 18.43 -7.94
CA SER A 25 -6.78 17.30 -7.22
C SER A 25 -6.72 16.02 -8.05
N ILE A 26 -6.88 16.11 -9.38
CA ILE A 26 -6.72 14.97 -10.29
C ILE A 26 -5.28 14.44 -10.24
N SER A 27 -4.28 15.34 -10.25
CA SER A 27 -2.87 14.93 -10.15
C SER A 27 -2.58 14.17 -8.85
N TYR A 28 -3.06 14.66 -7.70
CA TYR A 28 -2.91 13.94 -6.43
C TYR A 28 -3.69 12.62 -6.39
N LEU A 29 -4.84 12.54 -7.06
CA LEU A 29 -5.66 11.34 -7.16
C LEU A 29 -4.93 10.22 -7.92
N VAL A 30 -4.34 10.59 -9.07
CA VAL A 30 -3.50 9.68 -9.86
C VAL A 30 -2.25 9.31 -9.07
N ALA A 31 -1.62 10.24 -8.36
CA ALA A 31 -0.48 9.91 -7.49
C ALA A 31 -0.86 8.92 -6.38
N PHE A 32 -2.02 9.10 -5.74
CA PHE A 32 -2.53 8.22 -4.69
C PHE A 32 -2.67 6.77 -5.16
N GLY A 33 -3.35 6.54 -6.29
CA GLY A 33 -3.52 5.16 -6.76
C GLY A 33 -2.23 4.60 -7.36
N PHE A 34 -1.35 5.42 -7.95
CA PHE A 34 -0.04 4.99 -8.42
C PHE A 34 0.80 4.45 -7.26
N PHE A 35 0.92 5.25 -6.19
CA PHE A 35 1.65 4.83 -4.99
C PHE A 35 1.00 3.64 -4.30
N SER A 36 -0.34 3.55 -4.29
CA SER A 36 -1.03 2.38 -3.74
C SER A 36 -0.67 1.10 -4.48
N VAL A 37 -0.68 1.14 -5.82
CA VAL A 37 -0.41 -0.04 -6.63
C VAL A 37 1.08 -0.38 -6.64
N ALA A 38 1.97 0.62 -6.71
CA ALA A 38 3.41 0.43 -6.58
C ALA A 38 3.80 -0.20 -5.23
N SER A 39 3.16 0.24 -4.14
CA SER A 39 3.34 -0.35 -2.81
C SER A 39 2.91 -1.82 -2.80
N SER A 40 1.73 -2.15 -3.33
CA SER A 40 1.28 -3.54 -3.43
C SER A 40 2.19 -4.41 -4.29
N LEU A 41 2.65 -3.91 -5.44
CA LEU A 41 3.54 -4.66 -6.33
C LEU A 41 4.89 -4.97 -5.67
N THR A 42 5.53 -3.97 -5.07
CA THR A 42 6.80 -4.16 -4.36
C THR A 42 6.66 -5.10 -3.17
N LEU A 43 5.50 -5.10 -2.50
CA LEU A 43 5.21 -6.04 -1.42
C LEU A 43 5.16 -7.47 -1.93
N TYR A 44 4.44 -7.73 -3.02
CA TYR A 44 4.36 -9.08 -3.60
C TYR A 44 5.73 -9.58 -4.06
N LEU A 45 6.51 -8.72 -4.72
CA LEU A 45 7.89 -9.08 -5.10
C LEU A 45 8.79 -9.32 -3.87
N SER A 46 8.57 -8.62 -2.76
CA SER A 46 9.28 -8.88 -1.51
C SER A 46 8.90 -10.24 -0.91
N LEU A 47 7.63 -10.64 -1.02
CA LEU A 47 7.14 -11.93 -0.50
C LEU A 47 7.71 -13.13 -1.26
N ASP A 48 8.14 -12.95 -2.51
CA ASP A 48 8.80 -14.00 -3.30
C ASP A 48 10.25 -14.26 -2.81
N GLU A 49 10.91 -13.22 -2.30
CA GLU A 49 12.32 -13.25 -1.87
C GLU A 49 12.51 -13.41 -0.35
N LEU A 50 11.47 -13.12 0.43
CA LEU A 50 11.54 -13.02 1.88
C LEU A 50 10.30 -13.64 2.54
N SER A 51 10.46 -14.18 3.75
CA SER A 51 9.32 -14.72 4.49
C SER A 51 8.23 -13.66 4.69
N ALA A 52 6.96 -14.09 4.71
CA ALA A 52 5.85 -13.17 4.90
C ALA A 52 5.96 -12.37 6.20
N GLY A 53 6.41 -13.01 7.29
CA GLY A 53 6.65 -12.35 8.58
C GLY A 53 7.66 -11.21 8.50
N ASP A 54 8.82 -11.47 7.90
CA ASP A 54 9.88 -10.47 7.76
C ASP A 54 9.44 -9.31 6.83
N SER A 55 8.77 -9.64 5.71
CA SER A 55 8.27 -8.65 4.74
C SER A 55 7.27 -7.69 5.37
N PHE A 56 6.23 -8.21 6.04
CA PHE A 56 5.22 -7.37 6.68
C PHE A 56 5.78 -6.54 7.83
N ALA A 57 6.74 -7.08 8.58
CA ALA A 57 7.40 -6.35 9.66
C ALA A 57 8.16 -5.13 9.15
N ILE A 58 8.95 -5.30 8.08
CA ILE A 58 9.68 -4.20 7.45
C ILE A 58 8.69 -3.20 6.83
N CYS A 59 7.64 -3.67 6.14
CA CYS A 59 6.63 -2.79 5.56
C CYS A 59 5.88 -1.96 6.61
N ASN A 60 5.75 -2.49 7.84
CA ASN A 60 5.13 -1.77 8.95
C ASN A 60 5.91 -0.49 9.36
N SER A 61 7.16 -0.34 8.93
CA SER A 61 7.93 0.90 9.09
C SER A 61 7.34 2.12 8.36
N HIS A 62 6.39 1.92 7.44
CA HIS A 62 5.72 3.01 6.74
C HIS A 62 5.08 4.03 7.70
N PHE A 63 4.69 3.65 8.92
CA PHE A 63 4.17 4.60 9.91
C PHE A 63 5.18 5.69 10.26
N VAL A 64 6.45 5.33 10.44
CA VAL A 64 7.52 6.29 10.78
C VAL A 64 7.79 7.22 9.60
N ILE A 65 7.90 6.65 8.40
CA ILE A 65 8.11 7.42 7.17
C ILE A 65 6.91 8.36 6.93
N THR A 66 5.68 7.91 7.19
CA THR A 66 4.48 8.74 7.08
C THR A 66 4.48 9.88 8.08
N LEU A 67 4.93 9.67 9.31
CA LEU A 67 5.05 10.72 10.32
C LEU A 67 6.06 11.78 9.89
N VAL A 68 7.24 11.37 9.40
CA VAL A 68 8.26 12.31 8.91
C VAL A 68 7.76 13.10 7.70
N LEU A 69 7.18 12.41 6.72
CA LEU A 69 6.70 13.08 5.52
C LEU A 69 5.45 13.94 5.77
N SER A 70 4.56 13.57 6.70
CA SER A 70 3.41 14.40 7.05
C SER A 70 3.84 15.71 7.72
N TYR A 71 4.87 15.67 8.57
CA TYR A 71 5.50 16.88 9.09
C TYR A 71 6.07 17.77 7.96
N VAL A 72 6.75 17.19 6.97
CA VAL A 72 7.36 17.95 5.87
C VAL A 72 6.32 18.50 4.88
N PHE A 73 5.40 17.66 4.41
CA PHE A 73 4.48 18.00 3.31
C PHE A 73 3.19 18.66 3.76
N LEU A 74 2.67 18.31 4.94
CA LEU A 74 1.41 18.87 5.47
C LEU A 74 1.67 19.91 6.56
N LYS A 75 2.89 19.97 7.11
CA LYS A 75 3.26 20.88 8.22
C LYS A 75 2.33 20.72 9.43
N GLU A 76 1.79 19.51 9.63
CA GLU A 76 0.98 19.19 10.80
C GLU A 76 1.89 19.10 12.04
N LYS A 77 1.43 19.66 13.17
CA LYS A 77 2.14 19.57 14.45
C LYS A 77 1.79 18.23 15.10
N HIS A 78 2.79 17.36 15.29
CA HIS A 78 2.62 16.09 16.00
C HIS A 78 2.79 16.28 17.51
N HIS A 79 1.98 15.56 18.28
CA HIS A 79 2.11 15.52 19.74
C HIS A 79 3.38 14.72 20.13
N PRO A 80 4.15 15.12 21.15
CA PRO A 80 5.40 14.43 21.52
C PRO A 80 5.23 12.95 21.83
N VAL A 81 4.07 12.53 22.34
CA VAL A 81 3.73 11.11 22.58
C VAL A 81 3.75 10.29 21.28
N VAL A 82 3.30 10.87 20.17
CA VAL A 82 3.30 10.21 18.85
C VAL A 82 4.74 9.96 18.38
N ILE A 83 5.64 10.91 18.63
CA ILE A 83 7.07 10.78 18.30
C ILE A 83 7.69 9.62 19.11
N ILE A 84 7.38 9.52 20.40
CA ILE A 84 7.86 8.42 21.26
C ILE A 84 7.32 7.07 20.76
N LEU A 85 6.03 7.00 20.42
CA LEU A 85 5.41 5.79 19.86
C LEU A 85 6.02 5.40 18.51
N ALA A 86 6.34 6.37 17.65
CA ALA A 86 6.99 6.13 16.38
C ALA A 86 8.41 5.58 16.57
N ILE A 87 9.18 6.11 17.52
CA ILE A 87 10.49 5.56 17.90
C ILE A 87 10.34 4.12 18.41
N ALA A 88 9.38 3.86 19.30
CA ALA A 88 9.11 2.52 19.82
C ALA A 88 8.70 1.54 18.71
N SER A 89 7.87 1.98 17.76
CA SER A 89 7.51 1.20 16.57
C SER A 89 8.72 0.88 15.71
N MET A 90 9.63 1.85 15.52
CA MET A 90 10.88 1.64 14.80
C MET A 90 11.75 0.59 15.48
N VAL A 91 11.87 0.64 16.82
CA VAL A 91 12.58 -0.40 17.60
C VAL A 91 11.92 -1.77 17.40
N GLY A 92 10.58 -1.84 17.42
CA GLY A 92 9.84 -3.06 17.15
C GLY A 92 10.14 -3.65 15.77
N VAL A 93 10.17 -2.81 14.72
CA VAL A 93 10.54 -3.24 13.36
C VAL A 93 11.98 -3.73 13.32
N PHE A 94 12.93 -3.02 13.97
CA PHE A 94 14.32 -3.45 14.07
C PHE A 94 14.47 -4.80 14.78
N LEU A 95 13.67 -5.07 15.81
CA LEU A 95 13.69 -6.36 16.50
C LEU A 95 13.16 -7.50 15.61
N VAL A 96 12.08 -7.25 14.85
CA VAL A 96 11.47 -8.28 13.99
C VAL A 96 12.31 -8.54 12.74
N ALA A 97 12.93 -7.51 12.17
CA ALA A 97 13.82 -7.67 11.01
C ALA A 97 15.05 -8.56 11.30
N ARG A 98 15.28 -8.93 12.57
CA ARG A 98 16.41 -9.73 13.06
C ARG A 98 17.68 -9.42 12.28
N PRO A 99 18.22 -8.20 12.42
CA PRO A 99 19.40 -7.81 11.66
C PRO A 99 20.50 -8.85 11.94
N THR A 100 21.10 -9.37 10.88
CA THR A 100 22.16 -10.38 10.94
C THR A 100 23.32 -9.95 11.85
N PHE A 101 23.51 -8.64 12.02
CA PHE A 101 24.46 -8.03 12.95
C PHE A 101 24.19 -8.33 14.44
N LEU A 102 22.93 -8.53 14.85
CA LEU A 102 22.54 -8.72 16.26
C LEU A 102 22.22 -10.18 16.60
N PHE A 103 21.76 -10.96 15.62
CA PHE A 103 21.32 -12.35 15.81
C PHE A 103 22.27 -13.39 15.22
N GLY A 104 23.32 -12.98 14.49
CA GLY A 104 24.23 -13.89 13.78
C GLY A 104 23.63 -14.50 12.52
N ASP A 105 24.50 -14.97 11.62
CA ASP A 105 24.11 -15.86 10.52
C ASP A 105 23.80 -17.25 11.10
N ASP A 106 22.59 -17.44 11.61
CA ASP A 106 22.03 -18.79 11.64
C ASP A 106 21.55 -19.11 10.22
N ASP A 107 22.50 -19.50 9.37
CA ASP A 107 22.34 -20.13 8.05
C ASP A 107 21.62 -21.50 8.14
N GLY A 108 20.66 -21.64 9.05
CA GLY A 108 19.92 -22.88 9.32
C GLY A 108 18.55 -22.97 8.61
N ILE A 109 18.11 -21.90 7.93
CA ILE A 109 16.87 -21.91 7.15
C ILE A 109 17.25 -21.97 5.68
N ASN A 110 17.33 -23.19 5.13
CA ASN A 110 17.44 -23.55 3.71
C ASN A 110 17.32 -22.36 2.74
N VAL A 111 18.41 -21.60 2.58
CA VAL A 111 18.47 -20.53 1.60
C VAL A 111 18.57 -21.22 0.25
N ASN A 112 17.49 -21.20 -0.51
CA ASN A 112 17.58 -21.52 -1.93
C ASN A 112 18.67 -20.60 -2.52
N PRO A 113 19.67 -21.13 -3.25
CA PRO A 113 20.78 -20.33 -3.79
C PRO A 113 20.33 -19.22 -4.77
N ASN A 114 19.03 -19.16 -5.09
CA ASN A 114 18.40 -18.16 -5.95
C ASN A 114 17.66 -17.05 -5.18
N GLN A 115 17.49 -17.13 -3.85
CA GLN A 115 16.80 -16.10 -3.06
C GLN A 115 17.77 -15.03 -2.56
N ASN A 116 17.57 -13.79 -3.00
CA ASN A 116 18.44 -12.68 -2.65
C ASN A 116 17.80 -11.86 -1.52
N ARG A 117 18.08 -12.22 -0.27
CA ARG A 117 17.52 -11.58 0.94
C ARG A 117 17.69 -10.06 0.92
N ALA A 118 18.81 -9.55 0.41
CA ALA A 118 19.05 -8.11 0.28
C ALA A 118 18.07 -7.41 -0.67
N LEU A 119 17.71 -8.08 -1.77
CA LEU A 119 16.72 -7.59 -2.73
C LEU A 119 15.31 -7.59 -2.12
N GLY A 120 14.94 -8.65 -1.40
CA GLY A 120 13.66 -8.71 -0.66
C GLY A 120 13.54 -7.58 0.37
N VAL A 121 14.59 -7.32 1.16
CA VAL A 121 14.61 -6.20 2.11
C VAL A 121 14.49 -4.85 1.39
N ALA A 122 15.20 -4.64 0.28
CA ALA A 122 15.11 -3.41 -0.50
C ALA A 122 13.70 -3.18 -1.07
N LEU A 123 13.03 -4.23 -1.53
CA LEU A 123 11.64 -4.18 -1.99
C LEU A 123 10.67 -3.87 -0.85
N ALA A 124 10.82 -4.49 0.32
CA ALA A 124 9.98 -4.19 1.50
C ALA A 124 10.12 -2.74 1.98
N VAL A 125 11.35 -2.19 1.97
CA VAL A 125 11.58 -0.77 2.29
C VAL A 125 10.94 0.13 1.24
N SER A 126 11.02 -0.24 -0.03
CA SER A 126 10.35 0.48 -1.12
C SER A 126 8.82 0.46 -0.94
N THR A 127 8.25 -0.67 -0.54
CA THR A 127 6.82 -0.78 -0.17
C THR A 127 6.45 0.19 0.93
N ALA A 128 7.28 0.28 1.98
CA ALA A 128 7.04 1.20 3.09
C ALA A 128 7.01 2.65 2.62
N PHE A 129 7.97 3.04 1.77
CA PHE A 129 8.04 4.38 1.18
C PHE A 129 6.81 4.72 0.33
N PHE A 130 6.43 3.84 -0.60
CA PHE A 130 5.24 4.04 -1.44
C PHE A 130 3.96 4.03 -0.61
N GLY A 131 3.89 3.21 0.44
CA GLY A 131 2.79 3.18 1.40
C GLY A 131 2.62 4.55 2.07
N SER A 132 3.70 5.13 2.59
CA SER A 132 3.68 6.47 3.17
C SER A 132 3.26 7.55 2.16
N ALA A 133 3.81 7.50 0.94
CA ALA A 133 3.46 8.43 -0.14
C ALA A 133 1.97 8.36 -0.51
N LYS A 134 1.37 7.15 -0.51
CA LYS A 134 -0.07 6.94 -0.66
C LYS A 134 -0.84 7.66 0.46
N PHE A 135 -0.47 7.47 1.72
CA PHE A 135 -1.16 8.11 2.86
C PHE A 135 -1.17 9.64 2.75
N ILE A 136 -0.04 10.25 2.40
CA ILE A 136 0.09 11.70 2.27
C ILE A 136 -0.74 12.23 1.10
N SER A 137 -0.67 11.54 -0.05
CA SER A 137 -1.44 11.91 -1.25
C SER A 137 -2.94 11.82 -0.96
N GLY A 138 -3.39 10.75 -0.31
CA GLY A 138 -4.76 10.55 0.12
C GLY A 138 -5.23 11.64 1.08
N ARG A 139 -4.36 12.06 2.00
CA ARG A 139 -4.66 13.12 2.97
C ARG A 139 -4.85 14.49 2.32
N LYS A 140 -4.06 14.83 1.30
CA LYS A 140 -4.25 16.07 0.51
C LYS A 140 -5.57 16.09 -0.28
N LEU A 141 -6.16 14.93 -0.54
CA LEU A 141 -7.39 14.78 -1.30
C LEU A 141 -8.66 14.80 -0.42
N LYS A 142 -8.52 14.74 0.91
CA LYS A 142 -9.63 14.59 1.86
C LYS A 142 -10.80 15.54 1.60
N ASP A 143 -10.53 16.84 1.42
CA ASP A 143 -11.57 17.86 1.34
C ASP A 143 -12.12 18.06 -0.08
N ASN A 144 -11.44 17.54 -1.09
CA ASN A 144 -11.71 17.85 -2.50
C ASN A 144 -12.30 16.68 -3.29
N VAL A 145 -12.31 15.48 -2.73
CA VAL A 145 -12.59 14.24 -3.48
C VAL A 145 -13.39 13.27 -2.63
N HIS A 146 -14.44 12.69 -3.21
CA HIS A 146 -15.24 11.66 -2.54
C HIS A 146 -14.49 10.32 -2.46
N LEU A 147 -14.81 9.54 -1.44
CA LEU A 147 -14.19 8.23 -1.19
C LEU A 147 -14.22 7.30 -2.42
N SER A 148 -15.35 7.29 -3.13
CA SER A 148 -15.53 6.44 -4.31
C SER A 148 -14.60 6.84 -5.47
N GLN A 149 -14.26 8.13 -5.63
CA GLN A 149 -13.31 8.59 -6.64
C GLN A 149 -11.88 8.12 -6.34
N MET A 150 -11.48 8.11 -5.06
CA MET A 150 -10.18 7.54 -4.64
C MET A 150 -10.08 6.05 -4.98
N MET A 151 -11.14 5.29 -4.71
CA MET A 151 -11.19 3.85 -5.01
C MET A 151 -11.10 3.59 -6.51
N THR A 152 -11.80 4.36 -7.33
CA THR A 152 -11.75 4.19 -8.78
C THR A 152 -10.37 4.48 -9.36
N SER A 153 -9.64 5.46 -8.84
CA SER A 153 -8.25 5.71 -9.28
C SER A 153 -7.34 4.51 -9.00
N VAL A 154 -7.43 3.92 -7.79
CA VAL A 154 -6.66 2.72 -7.45
C VAL A 154 -7.01 1.56 -8.38
N CYS A 155 -8.30 1.35 -8.67
CA CYS A 155 -8.72 0.27 -9.56
C CYS A 155 -8.23 0.47 -11.00
N ILE A 156 -8.28 1.69 -11.54
CA ILE A 156 -7.78 1.99 -12.90
C ILE A 156 -6.28 1.72 -12.98
N GLN A 157 -5.52 2.14 -11.97
CA GLN A 157 -4.08 1.97 -11.96
C GLN A 157 -3.66 0.52 -11.71
N ALA A 158 -4.44 -0.24 -10.94
CA ALA A 158 -4.23 -1.68 -10.76
C ALA A 158 -4.41 -2.43 -12.08
N LEU A 159 -5.37 -2.03 -12.92
CA LEU A 159 -5.58 -2.62 -14.25
C LEU A 159 -4.38 -2.42 -15.17
N ILE A 160 -3.74 -1.24 -15.10
CA ILE A 160 -2.53 -0.93 -15.88
C ILE A 160 -1.32 -1.68 -15.33
N ALA A 161 -1.25 -1.87 -14.01
CA ALA A 161 -0.08 -2.47 -13.39
C ALA A 161 -0.07 -4.00 -13.42
N PHE A 162 -1.24 -4.65 -13.51
CA PHE A 162 -1.35 -6.10 -13.65
C PHE A 162 -0.56 -6.68 -14.85
N PRO A 163 -0.68 -6.16 -16.09
CA PRO A 163 0.14 -6.66 -17.20
C PRO A 163 1.64 -6.40 -16.99
N ILE A 164 2.01 -5.30 -16.31
CA ILE A 164 3.41 -5.00 -15.99
C ILE A 164 3.97 -6.07 -15.05
N TYR A 165 3.21 -6.44 -14.01
CA TYR A 165 3.61 -7.51 -13.09
C TYR A 165 3.76 -8.85 -13.82
N ALA A 166 2.79 -9.21 -14.66
CA ALA A 166 2.85 -10.44 -15.45
C ALA A 166 4.09 -10.49 -16.36
N LEU A 167 4.49 -9.36 -16.95
CA LEU A 167 5.71 -9.26 -17.76
C LEU A 167 6.99 -9.43 -16.93
N ILE A 168 7.02 -8.94 -15.68
CA ILE A 168 8.19 -9.03 -14.81
C ILE A 168 8.40 -10.46 -14.32
N THR A 169 7.35 -11.12 -13.83
CA THR A 169 7.48 -12.45 -13.21
C THR A 169 7.69 -13.56 -14.24
N ASN A 170 7.43 -13.28 -15.53
CA ASN A 170 7.63 -14.19 -16.67
C ASN A 170 6.99 -15.59 -16.51
N GLN A 171 6.09 -15.73 -15.53
CA GLN A 171 5.24 -16.87 -15.34
C GLN A 171 4.08 -16.64 -16.30
N GLY A 172 3.87 -17.56 -17.24
CA GLY A 172 2.81 -17.41 -18.25
C GLY A 172 1.43 -17.21 -17.63
N TRP A 173 0.42 -17.01 -18.48
CA TRP A 173 -0.97 -16.90 -18.04
C TRP A 173 -1.43 -18.21 -17.37
N TYR A 174 -1.32 -18.26 -16.04
CA TYR A 174 -1.77 -19.40 -15.24
C TYR A 174 -3.14 -19.09 -14.64
N ILE A 175 -4.16 -19.80 -15.10
CA ILE A 175 -5.52 -19.72 -14.56
C ILE A 175 -5.65 -20.83 -13.52
N PRO A 176 -5.86 -20.51 -12.23
CA PRO A 176 -5.95 -21.52 -11.19
C PRO A 176 -7.20 -22.39 -11.33
N CYS A 177 -7.10 -23.63 -10.85
CA CYS A 177 -8.20 -24.59 -10.83
C CYS A 177 -9.37 -24.08 -9.98
N THR A 178 -10.60 -24.54 -10.28
CA THR A 178 -11.87 -24.08 -9.69
C THR A 178 -11.94 -24.09 -8.16
N TYR A 179 -11.12 -24.91 -7.48
CA TYR A 179 -11.07 -24.96 -6.02
C TYR A 179 -10.47 -23.69 -5.39
N ASP A 180 -9.45 -23.09 -6.02
CA ASP A 180 -8.75 -21.92 -5.48
C ASP A 180 -9.52 -20.61 -5.71
N TRP A 181 -10.56 -20.64 -6.53
CA TRP A 181 -11.40 -19.47 -6.83
C TRP A 181 -12.06 -18.92 -5.57
N GLY A 182 -12.43 -19.79 -4.62
CA GLY A 182 -12.99 -19.35 -3.34
C GLY A 182 -12.02 -18.45 -2.56
N LEU A 183 -10.75 -18.85 -2.48
CA LEU A 183 -9.69 -18.10 -1.79
C LEU A 183 -9.33 -16.81 -2.55
N LEU A 184 -9.32 -16.84 -3.88
CA LEU A 184 -9.10 -15.65 -4.71
C LEU A 184 -10.21 -14.62 -4.56
N ILE A 185 -11.47 -15.06 -4.57
CA ILE A 185 -12.60 -14.17 -4.37
C ILE A 185 -12.56 -13.59 -2.95
N ALA A 186 -12.31 -14.42 -1.93
CA ALA A 186 -12.24 -13.98 -0.54
C ALA A 186 -11.12 -12.94 -0.32
N SER A 187 -9.92 -13.17 -0.85
CA SER A 187 -8.80 -12.22 -0.76
C SER A 187 -9.08 -10.91 -1.52
N ALA A 188 -9.74 -10.97 -2.69
CA ALA A 188 -10.15 -9.78 -3.43
C ALA A 188 -11.20 -8.95 -2.68
N LEU A 189 -12.20 -9.61 -2.07
CA LEU A 189 -13.21 -8.94 -1.23
C LEU A 189 -12.58 -8.27 -0.01
N SER A 190 -11.70 -9.00 0.68
CA SER A 190 -10.99 -8.50 1.85
C SER A 190 -10.10 -7.30 1.52
N THR A 191 -9.37 -7.36 0.40
CA THR A 191 -8.52 -6.26 -0.07
C THR A 191 -9.33 -5.03 -0.45
N LEU A 192 -10.50 -5.21 -1.05
CA LEU A 192 -11.38 -4.10 -1.37
C LEU A 192 -11.92 -3.44 -0.09
N LEU A 193 -12.42 -4.25 0.84
CA LEU A 193 -12.92 -3.76 2.12
C LEU A 193 -11.82 -3.00 2.88
N SER A 194 -10.60 -3.54 2.90
CA SER A 194 -9.41 -2.89 3.49
C SER A 194 -9.14 -1.53 2.85
N ASN A 195 -9.09 -1.44 1.52
CA ASN A 195 -8.86 -0.16 0.84
C ASN A 195 -9.99 0.85 1.07
N TRP A 196 -11.23 0.39 1.18
CA TRP A 196 -12.38 1.24 1.48
C TRP A 196 -12.30 1.83 2.89
N ILE A 197 -12.05 0.98 3.89
CA ILE A 197 -11.88 1.40 5.30
C ILE A 197 -10.69 2.33 5.41
N LEU A 198 -9.57 2.04 4.75
CA LEU A 198 -8.37 2.86 4.78
C LEU A 198 -8.60 4.26 4.23
N ALA A 199 -9.27 4.36 3.09
CA ALA A 199 -9.55 5.66 2.50
C ALA A 199 -10.62 6.43 3.29
N LEU A 200 -11.56 5.74 3.95
CA LEU A 200 -12.47 6.36 4.91
C LEU A 200 -11.73 6.87 6.16
N ALA A 201 -10.78 6.10 6.69
CA ALA A 201 -9.94 6.50 7.81
C ALA A 201 -9.13 7.76 7.48
N LEU A 202 -8.56 7.85 6.27
CA LEU A 202 -7.84 9.04 5.80
C LEU A 202 -8.72 10.30 5.72
N GLN A 203 -10.02 10.12 5.46
CA GLN A 203 -10.99 11.21 5.47
C GLN A 203 -11.40 11.62 6.89
N LEU A 204 -11.45 10.70 7.85
CA LEU A 204 -11.85 11.00 9.21
C LEU A 204 -10.70 11.53 10.08
N GLU A 205 -9.52 10.91 10.01
CA GLU A 205 -8.41 11.12 10.95
C GLU A 205 -7.21 11.81 10.31
N ARG A 206 -6.19 12.17 11.12
CA ARG A 206 -4.90 12.68 10.64
C ARG A 206 -4.02 11.53 10.14
N ALA A 207 -3.09 11.82 9.24
CA ALA A 207 -2.25 10.79 8.61
C ALA A 207 -1.13 10.25 9.51
N GLY A 208 -0.83 10.93 10.62
CA GLY A 208 0.18 10.55 11.60
C GLY A 208 -0.10 11.16 12.97
#